data_AF-A0A7K9WUB8-F1
#
_entry.id   AF-A0A7K9WUB8-F1
#
_cell.length_a   1.000
_cell.length_b   1.000
_cell.length_c   1.000
_cell.angle_alpha   90.00
_cell.angle_beta   90.00
_cell.angle_gamma   90.00
#
_symmetry.space_group_name_H-M   'P 1'
#
loop_
_entity.id
_entity.type
_entity.pdbx_description
1 polymer ?
#
loop_
_entity_poly.entity_id
_entity_poly.type
_entity_poly.pdbx_seq_one_letter_code
_entity_poly.pdbx_strand_id
1 'polypeptide(L)'
;MRTKMRLLGFRGAAVKPLNEEAAAELGAELLGEALVFGVGGLCLYLEYLRQAGQSRRREEHLEQTLSDLRQGLERLQRDLDELRAQGHAQGSSGNAQALTAAAGAGPAS
;
A
#
# COMPACT_ATOMS: atom_id res chain seq x y z
N MET A 1 22.98 -53.63 -14.59
CA MET A 1 22.73 -52.34 -15.26
C MET A 1 23.26 -52.25 -16.71
N ARG A 2 23.61 -53.34 -17.41
CA ARG A 2 24.24 -53.27 -18.76
C ARG A 2 23.28 -53.44 -19.95
N THR A 3 22.07 -53.94 -19.72
CA THR A 3 21.16 -54.32 -20.82
C THR A 3 20.41 -53.13 -21.43
N LYS A 4 20.05 -52.11 -20.64
CA LYS A 4 19.30 -50.93 -21.12
C LYS A 4 20.11 -50.05 -22.09
N MET A 5 21.42 -49.94 -21.89
CA MET A 5 22.29 -49.08 -22.72
C MET A 5 22.49 -49.62 -24.14
N ARG A 6 22.33 -50.93 -24.34
CA ARG A 6 22.51 -51.60 -25.63
C ARG A 6 21.28 -51.50 -26.54
N LEU A 7 20.10 -51.25 -25.96
CA LEU A 7 18.83 -51.14 -26.68
C LEU A 7 18.65 -49.75 -27.34
N LEU A 8 19.30 -48.70 -26.83
CA LEU A 8 19.24 -47.34 -27.39
C LEU A 8 20.42 -47.00 -28.35
N GLY A 9 21.19 -47.99 -28.81
CA GLY A 9 22.24 -47.77 -29.82
C GLY A 9 23.48 -47.02 -29.32
N PHE A 10 23.56 -46.65 -28.04
CA PHE A 10 24.77 -46.10 -27.44
C PHE A 10 25.80 -47.22 -27.23
N ARG A 11 26.58 -47.52 -28.27
CA ARG A 11 27.92 -48.12 -28.11
C ARG A 11 28.65 -47.15 -27.20
N GLY A 12 28.95 -47.59 -25.97
CA GLY A 12 29.52 -46.76 -24.92
C GLY A 12 30.53 -45.78 -25.49
N ALA A 13 30.11 -44.53 -25.64
CA ALA A 13 31.04 -43.46 -25.91
C ALA A 13 32.00 -43.52 -24.73
N ALA A 14 33.28 -43.76 -25.01
CA ALA A 14 34.32 -43.55 -24.03
C ALA A 14 34.19 -42.09 -23.62
N VAL A 15 33.50 -41.84 -22.51
CA VAL A 15 33.54 -40.54 -21.86
C VAL A 15 35.01 -40.41 -21.48
N LYS A 16 35.73 -39.65 -22.29
CA LYS A 16 37.07 -39.17 -21.97
C LYS A 16 36.94 -38.61 -20.55
N PRO A 17 37.73 -39.08 -19.57
CA PRO A 17 37.66 -38.52 -18.22
C PRO A 17 37.75 -37.01 -18.39
N LEU A 18 36.71 -36.32 -17.92
CA LEU A 18 36.64 -34.86 -17.98
C LEU A 18 37.95 -34.36 -17.39
N ASN A 19 38.63 -33.46 -18.11
CA ASN A 19 39.84 -32.82 -17.62
C ASN A 19 39.49 -32.21 -16.25
N GLU A 20 39.96 -32.78 -15.15
CA GLU A 20 39.54 -32.39 -13.79
C GLU A 20 39.72 -30.89 -13.57
N GLU A 21 40.72 -30.30 -14.22
CA GLU A 21 40.95 -28.87 -14.34
C GLU A 21 39.75 -28.10 -14.91
N ALA A 22 39.16 -28.54 -16.02
CA ALA A 22 38.06 -27.84 -16.68
C ALA A 22 36.76 -27.90 -15.85
N ALA A 23 36.53 -29.00 -15.14
CA ALA A 23 35.39 -29.13 -14.22
C ALA A 23 35.58 -28.25 -12.97
N ALA A 24 36.81 -28.15 -12.47
CA ALA A 24 37.16 -27.30 -11.33
C ALA A 24 37.06 -25.81 -11.69
N GLU A 25 37.50 -25.41 -12.89
CA GLU A 25 37.42 -24.04 -13.38
C GLU A 25 35.96 -23.59 -13.56
N LEU A 26 35.14 -24.40 -14.25
CA LEU A 26 33.72 -24.10 -14.43
C LEU A 26 32.95 -24.11 -13.10
N GLY A 27 33.33 -25.01 -12.19
CA GLY A 27 32.77 -25.07 -10.84
C GLY A 27 33.12 -23.86 -10.00
N ALA A 28 34.34 -23.32 -10.13
CA ALA A 28 34.78 -22.12 -9.42
C ALA A 28 34.02 -20.87 -9.92
N GLU A 29 33.78 -20.76 -11.23
CA GLU A 29 33.00 -19.67 -11.82
C GLU A 29 31.55 -19.69 -11.31
N LEU A 30 30.88 -20.83 -11.40
CA LEU A 30 29.51 -21.02 -10.89
C LEU A 30 29.39 -20.80 -9.38
N LEU A 31 30.39 -21.24 -8.60
CA LEU A 31 30.40 -21.04 -7.14
C LEU A 31 30.58 -19.55 -6.81
N GLY A 32 31.44 -18.85 -7.55
CA GLY A 32 31.60 -17.40 -7.45
C GLY A 32 30.31 -16.64 -7.75
N GLU A 33 29.66 -16.96 -8.87
CA GLU A 33 28.37 -16.37 -9.22
C GLU A 33 27.29 -16.67 -8.16
N ALA A 34 27.20 -17.92 -7.71
CA ALA A 34 26.23 -18.32 -6.68
C ALA A 34 26.47 -17.59 -5.34
N LEU A 35 27.73 -17.34 -4.97
CA LEU A 35 28.06 -16.55 -3.78
C LEU A 35 27.65 -15.09 -3.93
N VAL A 36 27.96 -14.46 -5.07
CA VAL A 36 27.60 -13.06 -5.34
C VAL A 36 26.08 -12.90 -5.34
N PHE A 37 25.36 -13.77 -6.04
CA PHE A 37 23.90 -13.77 -6.04
C PHE A 37 23.31 -14.12 -4.67
N GLY A 38 23.93 -15.05 -3.95
CA GLY A 38 23.51 -15.42 -2.60
C GLY A 38 23.61 -14.26 -1.62
N VAL A 39 24.76 -13.58 -1.58
CA VAL A 39 24.98 -12.41 -0.70
C VAL A 39 24.11 -11.23 -1.13
N GLY A 40 24.06 -10.93 -2.43
CA GLY A 40 23.22 -9.86 -2.96
C GLY A 40 21.73 -10.10 -2.70
N GLY A 41 21.25 -11.30 -2.98
CA GLY A 41 19.87 -11.73 -2.73
C GLY A 41 19.52 -11.73 -1.25
N LEU A 42 20.44 -12.18 -0.39
CA LEU A 42 20.27 -12.15 1.06
C LEU A 42 20.18 -10.71 1.58
N CYS A 43 21.05 -9.81 1.12
CA CYS A 43 20.99 -8.38 1.49
C CYS A 43 19.64 -7.76 1.11
N LEU A 44 19.16 -8.00 -0.12
CA LEU A 44 17.85 -7.53 -0.57
C LEU A 44 16.71 -8.11 0.26
N TYR A 45 16.77 -9.42 0.56
CA TYR A 45 15.76 -10.10 1.37
C TYR A 45 15.69 -9.54 2.79
N LEU A 46 16.85 -9.33 3.44
CA LEU A 46 16.91 -8.75 4.78
C LEU A 46 16.39 -7.31 4.80
N GLU A 47 16.74 -6.50 3.80
CA GLU A 47 16.20 -5.14 3.69
C GLU A 47 14.68 -5.17 3.45
N TYR A 48 14.18 -6.10 2.65
CA TYR A 48 12.74 -6.30 2.46
C TYR A 48 12.04 -6.66 3.77
N LEU A 49 12.58 -7.59 4.56
CA LEU A 49 12.03 -7.93 5.89
C LEU A 49 12.02 -6.71 6.81
N ARG A 50 13.11 -5.94 6.80
CA ARG A 50 13.24 -4.72 7.60
C ARG A 50 12.20 -3.68 7.18
N GLN A 51 12.01 -3.47 5.89
CA GLN A 51 11.04 -2.53 5.33
C GLN A 51 9.60 -2.98 5.55
N ALA A 52 9.30 -4.28 5.44
CA ALA A 52 7.96 -4.83 5.68
C ALA A 52 7.47 -4.54 7.11
N GLY A 53 8.38 -4.59 8.10
CA GLY A 53 8.07 -4.19 9.48
C GLY A 53 7.78 -2.69 9.61
N GLN A 54 8.45 -1.83 8.82
CA GLN A 54 8.18 -0.39 8.82
C GLN A 54 6.94 0.00 8.03
N SER A 55 6.60 -0.72 6.96
CA SER A 55 5.39 -0.44 6.16
C SER A 55 4.12 -0.56 6.99
N ARG A 56 4.04 -1.53 7.91
CA ARG A 56 2.90 -1.64 8.84
C ARG A 56 2.72 -0.40 9.70
N ARG A 57 3.82 0.15 10.24
CA ARG A 57 3.78 1.39 11.02
C ARG A 57 3.37 2.60 10.18
N ARG A 58 3.78 2.64 8.91
CA ARG A 58 3.39 3.70 7.97
C ARG A 58 1.91 3.62 7.62
N GLU A 59 1.39 2.42 7.40
CA GLU A 59 -0.05 2.18 7.19
C GLU A 59 -0.86 2.62 8.41
N GLU A 60 -0.44 2.22 9.62
CA GLU A 60 -1.10 2.66 10.86
C GLU A 60 -1.12 4.20 11.00
N HIS A 61 -0.01 4.88 10.68
CA HIS A 61 0.04 6.35 10.71
C HIS A 61 -0.85 6.99 9.65
N LEU A 62 -0.92 6.41 8.45
CA LEU A 62 -1.80 6.87 7.37
C LEU A 62 -3.26 6.70 7.75
N GLU A 63 -3.64 5.55 8.32
CA GLU A 63 -4.99 5.29 8.80
C GLU A 63 -5.40 6.24 9.92
N GLN A 64 -4.51 6.49 10.89
CA GLN A 64 -4.72 7.48 11.94
C GLN A 64 -4.95 8.88 11.35
N THR A 65 -4.08 9.31 10.43
CA THR A 65 -4.21 10.62 9.78
C THR A 65 -5.53 10.75 9.02
N LEU A 66 -5.94 9.70 8.29
CA LEU A 66 -7.23 9.68 7.58
C LEU A 66 -8.42 9.71 8.53
N SER A 67 -8.33 9.00 9.65
CA SER A 67 -9.35 9.03 10.71
C SER A 67 -9.50 10.43 11.28
N ASP A 68 -8.40 11.10 11.61
CA ASP A 68 -8.40 12.45 12.16
C ASP A 68 -8.98 13.47 11.17
N LEU A 69 -8.61 13.37 9.89
CA LEU A 69 -9.17 14.22 8.84
C LEU A 69 -10.68 14.01 8.67
N ARG A 70 -11.16 12.75 8.71
CA ARG A 70 -12.60 12.45 8.66
C ARG A 70 -13.34 13.05 9.85
N GLN A 71 -12.80 12.88 11.06
CA GLN A 71 -13.39 13.48 12.27
C GLN A 71 -13.42 15.01 12.18
N GLY A 72 -12.35 15.61 11.64
CA GLY A 72 -12.29 17.05 11.39
C GLY A 72 -13.38 17.52 10.43
N LEU A 73 -13.58 16.80 9.32
CA LEU A 73 -14.65 17.08 8.36
C LEU A 73 -16.04 16.94 8.98
N GLU A 74 -16.29 15.88 9.74
CA GLU A 74 -17.57 15.67 10.43
C GLU A 74 -17.87 16.76 11.45
N ARG A 75 -16.86 17.22 12.19
CA ARG A 75 -17.00 18.35 13.12
C ARG A 75 -17.35 19.63 12.36
N LEU A 76 -16.61 19.92 11.29
CA LEU A 76 -16.84 21.11 10.49
C LEU A 76 -18.22 21.10 9.82
N GLN A 77 -18.69 19.94 9.36
CA GLN A 77 -20.06 19.77 8.84
C GLN A 77 -21.11 20.04 9.91
N ARG A 78 -20.93 19.50 11.12
CA ARG A 78 -21.83 19.76 12.26
C ARG A 78 -21.88 21.24 12.60
N ASP A 79 -20.73 21.91 12.68
CA ASP A 79 -20.67 23.35 12.96
C ASP A 79 -21.42 24.14 11.87
N LEU A 80 -21.22 23.80 10.58
CA LEU A 80 -21.94 24.44 9.47
C LEU A 80 -23.46 24.24 9.54
N ASP A 81 -23.92 23.04 9.89
CA ASP A 81 -25.34 22.74 10.04
C ASP A 81 -25.95 23.50 11.23
N GLU A 82 -25.22 23.63 12.34
CA GLU A 82 -25.64 24.41 13.50
C GLU A 82 -25.75 25.91 13.17
N LEU A 83 -24.74 26.48 12.49
CA LEU A 83 -24.79 27.87 12.02
C LEU A 83 -25.95 28.10 11.03
N ARG A 84 -26.24 27.16 10.13
CA ARG A 84 -27.40 27.24 9.23
C ARG A 84 -28.71 27.20 10.00
N ALA A 85 -28.85 26.31 10.97
CA ALA A 85 -30.06 26.20 11.79
C ALA A 85 -30.33 27.51 12.55
N GLN A 86 -29.29 28.11 13.15
CA GLN A 86 -29.39 29.42 13.80
C GLN A 86 -29.79 30.53 12.81
N GLY A 87 -29.18 30.56 11.62
CA GLY A 87 -29.53 31.52 10.57
C GLY A 87 -30.98 31.40 10.10
N HIS A 88 -31.51 30.18 9.94
CA HIS A 88 -32.91 29.94 9.60
C HIS A 88 -33.88 30.33 10.72
N ALA A 89 -33.55 30.02 11.97
CA ALA A 89 -34.35 30.43 13.12
C ALA A 89 -34.44 31.96 13.25
N GLN A 90 -33.32 32.66 13.03
CA GLN A 90 -33.28 34.12 13.09
C GLN A 90 -33.99 34.77 11.89
N GLY A 91 -33.86 34.20 10.69
CA GLY A 91 -34.62 34.65 9.51
C GLY A 91 -36.13 34.44 9.64
N SER A 92 -36.56 33.32 10.23
CA SER A 92 -37.98 33.05 10.52
C SER A 92 -38.54 34.02 11.55
N SER A 93 -37.81 34.27 12.64
CA SER A 93 -38.24 35.20 13.69
C SER A 93 -38.27 36.66 13.20
N GLY A 94 -37.31 37.06 12.35
CA GLY A 94 -37.29 38.38 11.72
C GLY A 94 -38.44 38.57 10.72
N ASN A 95 -38.76 37.56 9.92
CA ASN A 95 -39.89 37.61 8.98
C ASN A 95 -41.24 37.64 9.71
N ALA A 96 -41.39 36.90 10.82
CA ALA A 96 -42.58 36.94 11.65
C ALA A 96 -42.77 38.31 12.35
N GLN A 97 -41.70 38.94 12.82
CA GLN A 97 -41.74 40.32 13.36
C GLN A 97 -42.03 41.36 12.28
N ALA A 98 -41.47 41.22 11.08
CA ALA A 98 -41.77 42.13 9.97
C ALA A 98 -43.23 42.03 9.50
N LEU A 99 -43.79 40.81 9.43
CA LEU A 99 -45.19 40.60 9.04
C LEU A 99 -46.17 41.14 10.09
N THR A 100 -45.84 40.96 11.39
CA THR A 100 -46.66 41.50 12.50
C THR A 100 -46.55 43.01 12.61
N ALA A 101 -45.38 43.61 12.35
CA ALA A 101 -45.20 45.06 12.26
C ALA A 101 -45.96 45.67 11.06
N ALA A 102 -45.98 45.00 9.91
CA ALA A 102 -46.75 45.41 8.74
C ALA A 102 -48.27 45.27 8.95
N ALA A 103 -48.73 44.24 9.68
CA ALA A 103 -50.14 44.05 10.02
C ALA A 103 -50.65 45.08 11.07
N GLY A 104 -49.76 45.63 11.90
CA GLY A 104 -50.07 46.71 12.85
C GLY A 104 -50.14 48.11 12.25
N ALA A 105 -49.75 48.29 10.98
CA ALA A 105 -49.66 49.60 10.30
C ALA A 105 -50.78 49.85 9.27
N GLY A 106 -51.93 49.19 9.40
CA GLY A 106 -53.12 49.47 8.58
C GLY A 106 -53.58 50.92 8.73
N PRO A 107 -54.08 51.57 7.64
CA PRO A 107 -54.15 53.02 7.54
C PRO A 107 -55.13 53.62 8.54
N ALA A 108 -54.62 54.49 9.41
CA ALA A 108 -55.45 55.40 10.19
C ALA A 108 -56.29 56.23 9.21
N SER A 109 -57.60 56.07 9.33
CA SER A 109 -58.65 56.76 8.58
C SER A 109 -58.63 58.27 8.84
#